data_AF-A0A958XNG0-F1
#
_entry.id   AF-A0A958XNG0-F1
#
_cell.length_a   1.000
_cell.length_b   1.000
_cell.length_c   1.000
_cell.angle_alpha   90.00
_cell.angle_beta   90.00
_cell.angle_gamma   90.00
#
_symmetry.space_group_name_H-M   'P 1'
#
loop_
_entity.id
_entity.type
_entity.pdbx_description
1 polymer ?
#
loop_
_entity_poly.entity_id
_entity_poly.type
_entity_poly.pdbx_seq_one_letter_code
_entity_poly.pdbx_strand_id
1 'polypeptide(L)'
;MYLLNAFICLLITVATHEGCNTAPPAPASKSVTLETAVWQLTDILVDPVPMHLPDTLAVPITIKFSDGEIQGFGGCNGFGGNYTYLEDQLSVSDIMHTEMYCEGTSEWETLFLQRLDQSQTFQIIGETLEIDCGDLGGLKFRLNWKKRKG
;
A
#
# COMPACT_ATOMS: atom_id res chain seq x y z
N MET A 1 -19.21 69.65 35.16
CA MET A 1 -18.82 69.54 36.59
C MET A 1 -18.49 68.05 36.81
N TYR A 2 -17.26 67.52 36.74
CA TYR A 2 -15.86 67.97 36.84
C TYR A 2 -15.01 67.14 35.82
N LEU A 3 -14.13 67.73 35.00
CA LEU A 3 -12.65 67.79 35.15
C LEU A 3 -11.96 66.43 35.42
N LEU A 4 -11.32 65.85 34.39
CA LEU A 4 -9.87 65.84 34.09
C LEU A 4 -9.03 64.94 35.01
N ASN A 5 -8.41 63.90 34.42
CA ASN A 5 -6.99 63.62 34.65
C ASN A 5 -6.42 62.75 33.53
N ALA A 6 -5.46 63.34 32.83
CA ALA A 6 -4.62 62.72 31.83
C ALA A 6 -3.50 61.93 32.50
N PHE A 7 -3.24 60.72 32.04
CA PHE A 7 -1.92 60.11 32.15
C PHE A 7 -1.52 59.57 30.78
N ILE A 8 -0.68 60.36 30.13
CA ILE A 8 0.15 59.98 28.99
C ILE A 8 1.14 58.94 29.52
N CYS A 9 1.11 57.72 29.00
CA CYS A 9 2.15 56.74 29.26
C CYS A 9 2.58 56.10 27.93
N LEU A 10 3.65 56.71 27.39
CA LEU A 10 4.76 56.10 26.66
C LEU A 10 4.44 55.02 25.62
N LEU A 11 4.60 55.41 24.36
CA LEU A 11 4.81 54.53 23.21
C LEU A 11 6.02 53.63 23.46
N ILE A 12 5.79 52.32 23.59
CA ILE A 12 6.83 51.30 23.39
C ILE A 12 6.41 50.50 22.15
N THR A 13 7.01 50.84 21.01
CA THR A 13 7.04 49.97 19.84
C THR A 13 7.89 48.76 20.18
N VAL A 14 7.26 47.63 20.49
CA VAL A 14 7.95 46.34 20.58
C VAL A 14 8.17 45.84 19.16
N ALA A 15 9.45 45.59 18.85
CA ALA A 15 9.93 45.11 17.57
C ALA A 15 9.25 43.81 17.14
N THR A 16 8.99 43.72 15.85
CA THR A 16 8.63 42.49 15.14
C THR A 16 9.76 41.46 15.27
N HIS A 17 9.46 40.25 15.72
CA HIS A 17 10.26 39.09 15.36
C HIS A 17 9.35 37.98 14.88
N GLU A 18 9.47 37.73 13.58
CA GLU A 18 8.98 36.55 12.90
C GLU A 18 9.61 35.33 13.57
N GLY A 19 8.74 34.41 14.01
CA GLY A 19 9.13 33.11 14.54
C GLY A 19 8.22 32.04 13.97
N CYS A 20 8.03 32.04 12.65
CA CYS A 20 7.49 30.86 11.98
C CYS A 20 8.56 29.78 12.14
N ASN A 21 8.38 28.86 13.09
CA ASN A 21 9.15 27.63 13.15
C ASN A 21 8.70 26.77 11.95
N THR A 22 9.17 27.08 10.76
CA THR A 22 9.17 26.14 9.65
C THR A 22 10.12 25.03 10.04
N ALA A 23 9.56 23.92 10.50
CA ALA A 23 10.27 22.65 10.48
C ALA A 23 10.91 22.49 9.09
N PRO A 24 12.17 22.04 8.98
CA PRO A 24 12.75 21.70 7.70
C PRO A 24 11.75 20.81 6.95
N PRO A 25 11.49 21.03 5.64
CA PRO A 25 10.74 20.05 4.88
C PRO A 25 11.45 18.71 5.09
N ALA A 26 10.75 17.75 5.67
CA ALA A 26 11.23 16.39 5.78
C ALA A 26 11.76 15.99 4.40
N PRO A 27 12.94 15.36 4.30
CA PRO A 27 13.47 14.93 3.01
C PRO A 27 12.36 14.19 2.29
N ALA A 28 12.06 14.58 1.05
CA ALA A 28 11.03 13.97 0.23
C ALA A 28 11.33 12.47 0.14
N SER A 29 10.67 11.69 1.00
CA SER A 29 10.70 10.24 0.93
C SER A 29 10.08 9.90 -0.42
N LYS A 30 10.76 9.06 -1.21
CA LYS A 30 10.15 8.51 -2.41
C LYS A 30 8.94 7.69 -1.95
N SER A 31 7.74 8.24 -2.15
CA SER A 31 6.50 7.53 -1.81
C SER A 31 6.37 6.31 -2.72
N VAL A 32 6.21 5.13 -2.14
CA VAL A 32 5.89 3.90 -2.86
C VAL A 32 4.43 4.01 -3.32
N THR A 33 4.18 3.73 -4.59
CA THR A 33 2.83 3.65 -5.16
C THR A 33 2.55 2.21 -5.62
N LEU A 34 1.27 1.91 -5.83
CA LEU A 34 0.83 0.58 -6.26
C LEU A 34 1.59 0.08 -7.50
N GLU A 35 1.80 0.97 -8.49
CA GLU A 35 2.40 0.66 -9.80
C GLU A 35 3.94 0.68 -9.86
N THR A 36 4.60 1.36 -8.93
CA THR A 36 6.07 1.51 -8.95
C THR A 36 6.82 0.31 -8.37
N ALA A 37 6.08 -0.67 -7.87
CA ALA A 37 6.56 -1.76 -7.04
C ALA A 37 6.24 -3.15 -7.63
N VAL A 38 7.02 -4.13 -7.20
CA VAL A 38 6.60 -5.53 -7.21
C VAL A 38 6.28 -5.88 -5.77
N TRP A 39 5.13 -6.48 -5.54
CA TRP A 39 4.65 -6.85 -4.22
C TRP A 39 4.78 -8.36 -4.02
N GLN A 40 5.34 -8.79 -2.89
CA GLN A 40 5.43 -10.19 -2.53
C GLN A 40 4.42 -10.49 -1.42
N LEU A 41 3.55 -11.49 -1.62
CA LEU A 41 2.57 -11.90 -0.63
C LEU A 41 3.29 -12.48 0.60
N THR A 42 2.84 -12.06 1.78
CA THR A 42 3.35 -12.55 3.08
C THR A 42 2.27 -13.23 3.87
N ASP A 43 1.04 -12.73 3.81
CA ASP A 43 -0.07 -13.25 4.60
C ASP A 43 -1.37 -13.22 3.80
N ILE A 44 -2.18 -14.24 4.01
CA ILE A 44 -3.60 -14.22 3.68
C ILE A 44 -4.34 -13.84 4.96
N LEU A 45 -4.94 -12.66 4.97
CA LEU A 45 -5.69 -12.13 6.11
C LEU A 45 -7.04 -12.82 6.15
N VAL A 46 -7.28 -13.61 7.19
CA VAL A 46 -8.55 -14.30 7.47
C VAL A 46 -8.81 -14.23 8.96
N ASP A 47 -10.09 -14.19 9.33
CA ASP A 47 -10.49 -14.23 10.73
C ASP A 47 -10.52 -15.68 11.25
N PRO A 48 -10.13 -15.94 12.50
CA PRO A 48 -9.61 -14.99 13.49
C PRO A 48 -8.08 -14.79 13.44
N VAL A 49 -7.36 -15.57 12.64
CA VAL A 49 -5.89 -15.57 12.61
C VAL A 49 -5.41 -15.59 11.16
N PRO A 50 -4.57 -14.61 10.74
CA PRO A 50 -3.96 -14.61 9.41
C PRO A 50 -3.16 -15.88 9.13
N MET A 51 -3.21 -16.35 7.88
CA MET A 51 -2.37 -17.44 7.40
C MET A 51 -1.07 -16.87 6.85
N HIS A 52 0.02 -17.09 7.59
CA HIS A 52 1.35 -16.68 7.16
C HIS A 52 1.90 -17.66 6.12
N LEU A 53 2.42 -17.14 4.99
CA LEU A 53 3.09 -17.97 4.00
C LEU A 53 4.43 -18.49 4.58
N PRO A 54 4.78 -19.78 4.39
CA PRO A 54 6.06 -20.29 4.87
C PRO A 54 7.24 -19.55 4.24
N ASP A 55 8.22 -19.12 5.05
CA ASP A 55 9.48 -18.55 4.54
C ASP A 55 10.26 -19.52 3.64
N THR A 56 9.97 -20.82 3.75
CA THR A 56 10.57 -21.90 2.96
C THR A 56 9.88 -22.11 1.60
N LEU A 57 8.89 -21.30 1.24
CA LEU A 57 8.23 -21.40 -0.06
C LEU A 57 9.27 -21.25 -1.18
N ALA A 58 9.43 -22.29 -2.00
CA ALA A 58 10.51 -22.37 -2.98
C ALA A 58 10.45 -21.23 -4.00
N VAL A 59 9.25 -20.78 -4.35
CA VAL A 59 9.03 -19.65 -5.27
C VAL A 59 8.02 -18.68 -4.63
N PRO A 60 8.37 -17.38 -4.51
CA PRO A 60 7.50 -16.41 -3.87
C PRO A 60 6.26 -16.10 -4.73
N ILE A 61 5.13 -15.88 -4.07
CA ILE A 61 3.94 -15.31 -4.71
C ILE A 61 4.16 -13.81 -4.89
N THR A 62 4.05 -13.31 -6.11
CA THR A 62 4.31 -11.91 -6.44
C THR A 62 3.27 -11.33 -7.39
N ILE A 63 3.02 -10.03 -7.28
CA ILE A 63 2.13 -9.27 -8.15
C ILE A 63 2.75 -7.91 -8.48
N LYS A 64 2.56 -7.47 -9.73
CA LYS A 64 2.95 -6.15 -10.22
C LYS A 64 1.75 -5.53 -10.92
N PHE A 65 1.47 -4.28 -10.60
CA PHE A 65 0.47 -3.43 -11.25
C PHE A 65 1.17 -2.50 -12.25
N SER A 66 0.70 -2.41 -13.49
CA SER A 66 1.28 -1.53 -14.52
C SER A 66 0.29 -1.36 -15.65
N ASP A 67 0.05 -0.12 -16.10
CA ASP A 67 -0.67 0.14 -17.36
C ASP A 67 -2.07 -0.52 -17.44
N GLY A 68 -2.80 -0.59 -16.32
CA GLY A 68 -4.13 -1.23 -16.25
C GLY A 68 -4.10 -2.76 -16.18
N GLU A 69 -2.93 -3.39 -16.15
CA GLU A 69 -2.75 -4.84 -16.03
C GLU A 69 -2.07 -5.27 -14.72
N ILE A 70 -2.48 -6.43 -14.22
CA ILE A 70 -1.74 -7.19 -13.22
C ILE A 70 -0.97 -8.32 -13.88
N GLN A 71 0.25 -8.53 -13.44
CA GLN A 71 1.08 -9.66 -13.86
C GLN A 71 1.86 -10.18 -12.65
N GLY A 72 2.03 -11.50 -12.57
CA GLY A 72 2.70 -12.07 -11.42
C GLY A 72 2.90 -13.58 -11.49
N PHE A 73 3.31 -14.12 -10.35
CA PHE A 73 3.49 -15.55 -10.15
C PHE A 73 2.74 -15.96 -8.88
N GLY A 74 1.84 -16.95 -8.99
CA GLY A 74 0.99 -17.44 -7.91
C GLY A 74 1.66 -18.45 -6.98
N GLY A 75 2.96 -18.72 -7.17
CA GLY A 75 3.71 -19.72 -6.39
C GLY A 75 3.80 -21.09 -7.10
N CYS A 76 2.90 -21.37 -8.04
CA CYS A 76 3.02 -22.49 -8.97
C CYS A 76 2.95 -22.05 -10.44
N ASN A 77 1.99 -21.19 -10.77
CA ASN A 77 1.72 -20.73 -12.13
C ASN A 77 1.96 -19.23 -12.29
N GLY A 78 2.19 -18.82 -13.53
CA GLY A 78 2.10 -17.41 -13.91
C GLY A 78 0.63 -17.01 -14.03
N PHE A 79 0.31 -15.78 -13.64
CA PHE A 79 -1.02 -15.21 -13.81
C PHE A 79 -0.96 -13.79 -14.35
N GLY A 80 -2.07 -13.35 -14.93
CA GLY A 80 -2.31 -11.97 -15.32
C GLY A 80 -3.80 -11.64 -15.31
N GLY A 81 -4.13 -10.38 -15.56
CA GLY A 81 -5.49 -9.88 -15.57
C GLY A 81 -5.51 -8.37 -15.67
N ASN A 82 -6.70 -7.78 -15.54
CA ASN A 82 -6.90 -6.34 -15.58
C ASN A 82 -7.06 -5.79 -14.17
N TYR A 83 -6.73 -4.51 -13.97
CA TYR A 83 -7.12 -3.79 -12.78
C TYR A 83 -7.49 -2.34 -13.08
N THR A 84 -8.32 -1.79 -12.21
CA THR A 84 -8.58 -0.35 -12.12
C THR A 84 -8.48 0.08 -10.67
N TYR A 85 -8.09 1.33 -10.44
CA TYR A 85 -8.19 1.94 -9.11
C TYR A 85 -8.56 3.41 -9.22
N LEU A 86 -9.29 3.88 -8.20
CA LEU A 86 -9.59 5.29 -7.98
C LEU A 86 -9.48 5.54 -6.49
N GLU A 87 -8.58 6.46 -6.11
CA GLU A 87 -8.22 6.68 -4.71
C GLU A 87 -7.72 5.38 -4.05
N ASP A 88 -8.50 4.83 -3.12
CA ASP A 88 -8.24 3.58 -2.39
C ASP A 88 -9.05 2.40 -2.90
N GLN A 89 -10.01 2.61 -3.81
CA GLN A 89 -10.79 1.53 -4.40
C GLN A 89 -9.95 0.78 -5.43
N LEU A 90 -9.93 -0.53 -5.35
CA LEU A 90 -9.22 -1.42 -6.27
C LEU A 90 -10.21 -2.46 -6.79
N SER A 91 -10.24 -2.64 -8.11
CA SER A 91 -10.96 -3.74 -8.74
C SER A 91 -10.03 -4.47 -9.68
N VAL A 92 -9.91 -5.77 -9.47
CA VAL A 92 -9.23 -6.70 -10.37
C VAL A 92 -10.26 -7.51 -11.14
N SER A 93 -10.01 -7.78 -12.42
CA SER A 93 -10.89 -8.59 -13.27
C SER A 93 -10.11 -9.45 -14.25
N ASP A 94 -10.83 -10.38 -14.88
CA ASP A 94 -10.32 -11.20 -16.00
C ASP A 94 -9.01 -11.94 -15.67
N ILE A 95 -8.92 -12.48 -14.44
CA ILE A 95 -7.74 -13.21 -14.00
C ILE A 95 -7.61 -14.50 -14.82
N MET A 96 -6.46 -14.64 -15.47
CA MET A 96 -6.06 -15.81 -16.25
C MET A 96 -4.76 -16.37 -15.68
N HIS A 97 -4.65 -17.70 -15.60
CA HIS A 97 -3.46 -18.40 -15.12
C HIS A 97 -3.28 -19.70 -15.89
N THR A 98 -2.06 -20.26 -15.86
CA THR A 98 -1.82 -21.62 -16.36
C THR A 98 -2.25 -22.66 -15.32
N GLU A 99 -2.56 -23.89 -15.76
CA GLU A 99 -2.95 -24.98 -14.87
C GLU A 99 -1.84 -26.05 -14.76
N MET A 100 -0.82 -25.77 -13.95
CA MET A 100 0.16 -26.75 -13.49
C MET A 100 -0.09 -27.08 -12.01
N TYR A 101 0.15 -28.33 -11.62
CA TYR A 101 0.18 -28.71 -10.22
C TYR A 101 1.62 -28.67 -9.68
N CYS A 102 1.81 -27.98 -8.56
CA CYS A 102 3.03 -27.96 -7.77
C CYS A 102 2.71 -28.40 -6.33
N GLU A 103 3.45 -29.38 -5.84
CA GLU A 103 3.32 -29.83 -4.45
C GLU A 103 3.68 -28.70 -3.48
N GLY A 104 2.80 -28.43 -2.52
CA GLY A 104 3.02 -27.45 -1.45
C GLY A 104 2.72 -25.98 -1.82
N THR A 105 2.51 -25.62 -3.09
CA THR A 105 2.23 -24.22 -3.50
C THR A 105 0.92 -24.00 -4.23
N SER A 106 0.32 -25.04 -4.84
CA SER A 106 -0.94 -24.91 -5.60
C SER A 106 -2.13 -24.44 -4.75
N GLU A 107 -2.19 -24.83 -3.47
CA GLU A 107 -3.25 -24.41 -2.55
C GLU A 107 -3.13 -22.90 -2.24
N TRP A 108 -1.91 -22.42 -1.99
CA TRP A 108 -1.64 -21.00 -1.78
C TRP A 108 -1.99 -20.16 -3.02
N GLU A 109 -1.65 -20.65 -4.21
CA GLU A 109 -2.05 -20.01 -5.46
C GLU A 109 -3.56 -19.85 -5.58
N THR A 110 -4.31 -20.94 -5.34
CA THR A 110 -5.77 -20.94 -5.41
C THR A 110 -6.37 -19.93 -4.43
N LEU A 111 -5.93 -19.96 -3.17
CA LEU A 111 -6.42 -19.06 -2.13
C LEU A 111 -6.10 -17.59 -2.41
N PHE A 112 -4.94 -17.33 -3.01
CA PHE A 112 -4.50 -16.00 -3.43
C PHE A 112 -5.35 -15.47 -4.59
N LEU A 113 -5.49 -16.23 -5.69
CA LEU A 113 -6.22 -15.79 -6.88
C LEU A 113 -7.72 -15.59 -6.59
N GLN A 114 -8.33 -16.47 -5.80
CA GLN A 114 -9.74 -16.33 -5.38
C GLN A 114 -10.00 -15.03 -4.60
N ARG A 115 -9.06 -14.61 -3.75
CA ARG A 115 -9.17 -13.36 -3.00
C ARG A 115 -8.90 -12.15 -3.86
N LEU A 116 -7.88 -12.21 -4.71
CA LEU A 116 -7.53 -11.11 -5.58
C LEU A 116 -8.70 -10.72 -6.50
N ASP A 117 -9.44 -11.72 -6.99
CA ASP A 117 -10.68 -11.55 -7.78
C ASP A 117 -11.79 -10.80 -7.02
N GLN A 118 -11.74 -10.81 -5.68
CA GLN A 118 -12.71 -10.13 -4.80
C GLN A 118 -12.16 -8.83 -4.21
N SER A 119 -11.07 -8.28 -4.75
CA SER A 119 -10.49 -7.02 -4.30
C SER A 119 -11.49 -5.86 -4.33
N GLN A 120 -11.49 -5.05 -3.26
CA GLN A 120 -12.39 -3.90 -3.11
C GLN A 120 -11.63 -2.61 -2.84
N THR A 121 -10.69 -2.66 -1.89
CA THR A 121 -9.86 -1.50 -1.51
C THR A 121 -8.42 -1.92 -1.27
N PHE A 122 -7.51 -0.96 -1.28
CA PHE A 122 -6.12 -1.18 -0.93
C PHE A 122 -5.56 -0.03 -0.09
N GLN A 123 -4.54 -0.32 0.69
CA GLN A 123 -3.76 0.67 1.40
C GLN A 123 -2.27 0.35 1.33
N ILE A 124 -1.46 1.41 1.24
CA ILE A 124 0.01 1.30 1.30
C ILE A 124 0.50 2.05 2.53
N ILE A 125 1.15 1.32 3.44
CA ILE A 125 1.74 1.85 4.67
C ILE A 125 3.23 1.53 4.65
N GLY A 126 4.05 2.52 4.29
CA GLY A 126 5.49 2.33 4.11
C GLY A 126 5.80 1.37 2.96
N GLU A 127 6.30 0.18 3.31
CA GLU A 127 6.64 -0.90 2.36
C GLU A 127 5.65 -2.06 2.40
N THR A 128 4.48 -1.86 3.02
CA THR A 128 3.41 -2.85 3.10
C THR A 128 2.23 -2.42 2.24
N LEU A 129 1.75 -3.35 1.41
CA LEU A 129 0.48 -3.23 0.71
C LEU A 129 -0.50 -4.20 1.38
N GLU A 130 -1.69 -3.73 1.69
CA GLU A 130 -2.81 -4.57 2.09
C GLU A 130 -3.96 -4.35 1.11
N ILE A 131 -4.57 -5.43 0.65
CA ILE A 131 -5.76 -5.42 -0.20
C ILE A 131 -6.89 -6.05 0.61
N ASP A 132 -7.99 -5.31 0.73
CA ASP A 132 -9.24 -5.84 1.25
C ASP A 132 -9.99 -6.60 0.15
N CYS A 133 -10.43 -7.80 0.48
CA CYS A 133 -11.12 -8.72 -0.40
C CYS A 133 -12.53 -9.06 0.13
N GLY A 134 -13.12 -8.15 0.92
CA GLY A 134 -14.44 -8.30 1.52
C GLY A 134 -14.59 -9.54 2.40
N ASP A 135 -15.63 -10.34 2.12
CA ASP A 135 -15.98 -11.52 2.92
C ASP A 135 -14.88 -12.60 2.93
N LEU A 136 -13.95 -12.58 1.96
CA LEU A 136 -12.82 -13.52 1.93
C LEU A 136 -11.63 -13.07 2.80
N GLY A 137 -11.73 -11.90 3.44
CA GLY A 137 -10.68 -11.27 4.23
C GLY A 137 -9.80 -10.38 3.37
N GLY A 138 -8.49 -10.57 3.38
CA GLY A 138 -7.56 -9.72 2.63
C GLY A 138 -6.23 -10.37 2.29
N LEU A 139 -5.37 -9.61 1.64
CA LEU A 139 -4.04 -10.03 1.21
C LEU A 139 -3.02 -9.00 1.70
N LYS A 140 -1.96 -9.46 2.36
CA LYS A 140 -0.87 -8.62 2.83
C LYS A 140 0.40 -8.93 2.06
N PHE A 141 1.05 -7.87 1.60
CA PHE A 141 2.27 -7.92 0.82
C PHE A 141 3.34 -7.03 1.42
N ARG A 142 4.59 -7.40 1.13
CA ARG A 142 5.76 -6.54 1.32
C ARG A 142 6.32 -6.09 -0.02
N LEU A 143 6.96 -4.92 -0.02
CA LEU A 143 7.71 -4.43 -1.17
C LEU A 143 8.84 -5.41 -1.53
N ASN A 144 8.86 -5.86 -2.77
CA ASN A 144 9.91 -6.72 -3.32
C ASN A 144 10.81 -5.91 -4.25
N TRP A 145 11.90 -5.40 -3.70
CA TRP A 145 12.83 -4.50 -4.39
C TRP A 145 13.76 -5.19 -5.39
N LYS A 146 13.71 -6.52 -5.56
CA LYS A 146 14.63 -7.22 -6.48
C LYS A 146 14.54 -6.58 -7.87
N LYS A 147 15.59 -5.80 -8.16
CA LYS A 147 15.64 -4.78 -9.22
C LYS A 147 15.20 -5.34 -10.58
N ARG A 148 14.39 -4.56 -11.30
CA ARG A 148 14.46 -4.55 -12.77
C ARG A 148 15.92 -4.21 -13.12
N LYS A 149 16.68 -5.18 -13.63
CA LYS A 149 17.79 -4.83 -14.51
C LYS A 149 17.11 -4.15 -15.70
N GLY A 150 17.34 -2.85 -15.84
CA GLY A 150 17.04 -2.13 -17.08
C GLY A 150 17.84 -2.71 -18.25
#